data_AF-A0A376WRL5-F1
#
_entry.id   AF-A0A376WRL5-F1
#
_cell.length_a   1.000
_cell.length_b   1.000
_cell.length_c   1.000
_cell.angle_alpha   90.00
_cell.angle_beta   90.00
_cell.angle_gamma   90.00
#
_symmetry.space_group_name_H-M   'P 1'
#
loop_
_entity.id
_entity.type
_entity.pdbx_description
1 polymer ?
#
loop_
_entity_poly.entity_id
_entity_poly.type
_entity_poly.pdbx_seq_one_letter_code
_entity_poly.pdbx_strand_id
1 'polypeptide(L)' 'MITTGEPESAYRYDALNRYPMSDVLRPFELAAGMCRMHWLSPIIIYWARRQSAQELASHARAYGDWLANPLSPGGR' A
#
# COMPACT_ATOMS: atom_id res chain seq x y z
N MET A 1 4.70 1.49 -3.81
CA MET A 1 3.55 2.38 -3.51
C MET A 1 2.39 1.97 -4.40
N ILE A 2 1.17 1.98 -3.88
CA ILE A 2 -0.07 1.68 -4.61
C ILE A 2 -1.06 2.83 -4.38
N THR A 3 -1.84 3.17 -5.39
CA THR A 3 -2.95 4.12 -5.27
C THR A 3 -4.25 3.45 -5.70
N THR A 4 -5.36 3.82 -5.06
CA THR A 4 -6.67 3.27 -5.39
C THR A 4 -7.67 4.35 -5.77
N GLY A 5 -8.67 3.96 -6.56
CA GLY A 5 -9.83 4.80 -6.86
C GLY A 5 -10.89 4.80 -5.76
N GLU A 6 -10.89 3.80 -4.89
CA GLU A 6 -11.88 3.60 -3.83
C GLU A 6 -11.29 3.82 -2.43
N PRO A 7 -12.09 4.17 -1.41
CA PRO A 7 -11.62 4.31 -0.04
C PRO A 7 -11.16 2.97 0.55
N GLU A 8 -10.41 3.02 1.65
CA GLU A 8 -9.93 1.83 2.37
C GLU A 8 -11.07 0.89 2.76
N SER A 9 -12.19 1.46 3.19
CA SER A 9 -13.39 0.71 3.59
C SER A 9 -13.98 -0.17 2.48
N ALA A 10 -13.66 0.08 1.20
CA ALA A 10 -14.08 -0.76 0.09
C ALA A 10 -13.34 -2.11 0.05
N TYR A 11 -12.18 -2.22 0.71
CA TYR A 11 -11.31 -3.40 0.73
C TYR A 11 -11.48 -4.16 2.05
N ARG A 12 -12.65 -4.75 2.25
CA ARG A 12 -12.99 -5.64 3.36
C ARG A 12 -13.83 -6.80 2.84
N TYR A 13 -13.85 -7.91 3.56
CA TYR A 13 -14.60 -9.11 3.15
C TYR A 13 -16.12 -8.88 2.98
N ASP A 14 -16.66 -7.94 3.75
CA ASP A 14 -18.08 -7.53 3.76
C ASP A 14 -18.35 -6.25 2.94
N ALA A 15 -17.35 -5.74 2.21
CA ALA A 15 -17.44 -4.50 1.46
C ALA A 15 -17.44 -4.74 -0.07
N LEU A 16 -17.43 -3.64 -0.84
CA LEU A 16 -17.58 -3.64 -2.30
C LEU A 16 -16.61 -4.59 -3.00
N ASN A 17 -15.32 -4.56 -2.63
CA ASN A 17 -14.29 -5.35 -3.29
C ASN A 17 -14.11 -6.75 -2.68
N ARG A 18 -14.83 -7.07 -1.60
CA ARG A 18 -14.90 -8.38 -0.94
C ARG A 18 -13.58 -8.99 -0.47
N TYR A 19 -12.49 -8.25 -0.55
CA TYR A 19 -11.16 -8.69 -0.15
C TYR A 19 -10.40 -7.53 0.51
N PRO A 20 -9.66 -7.80 1.60
CA PRO A 20 -8.70 -6.85 2.13
C PRO A 20 -7.58 -6.60 1.13
N MET A 21 -6.94 -5.44 1.21
CA MET A 21 -5.87 -5.09 0.28
C MET A 21 -4.71 -6.09 0.34
N SER A 22 -4.43 -6.69 1.50
CA SER A 22 -3.45 -7.77 1.64
C SER A 22 -3.72 -8.96 0.71
N ASP A 23 -5.00 -9.32 0.52
CA ASP A 23 -5.38 -10.43 -0.35
C ASP A 23 -5.27 -10.05 -1.82
N VAL A 24 -5.69 -8.83 -2.17
CA VAL A 24 -5.51 -8.26 -3.52
C VAL A 24 -4.04 -8.25 -3.92
N LEU A 25 -3.13 -8.03 -2.98
CA LEU A 25 -1.69 -7.92 -3.22
C LEU A 25 -0.92 -9.23 -3.08
N ARG A 26 -1.57 -10.31 -2.66
CA ARG A 26 -0.94 -11.62 -2.51
C ARG A 26 -0.18 -12.11 -3.75
N PRO A 27 -0.65 -11.90 -4.99
CA PRO A 27 0.12 -12.29 -6.18
C PRO A 27 1.50 -11.62 -6.26
N PHE A 28 1.64 -10.37 -5.80
CA PHE A 28 2.91 -9.64 -5.80
C PHE A 28 3.85 -10.13 -4.70
N GLU A 29 3.32 -10.43 -3.52
CA GLU A 29 4.07 -11.03 -2.42
C GLU A 29 4.63 -12.40 -2.82
N LEU A 30 3.81 -13.24 -3.46
CA LEU A 30 4.24 -14.54 -3.98
C LEU A 30 5.34 -14.38 -5.04
N ALA A 31 5.17 -13.44 -5.98
CA ALA A 31 6.18 -13.16 -7.00
C ALA A 31 7.52 -12.71 -6.38
N ALA A 32 7.48 -11.85 -5.36
CA ALA A 32 8.68 -11.46 -4.62
C ALA A 32 9.36 -12.67 -3.97
N GLY A 33 8.59 -13.57 -3.35
CA GLY A 33 9.10 -14.83 -2.78
C GLY A 33 9.76 -15.74 -3.82
N MET A 34 9.13 -15.92 -4.99
CA MET A 34 9.69 -16.71 -6.11
C MET A 34 11.02 -16.13 -6.62
N CYS A 35 11.13 -14.81 -6.63
CA CYS A 35 12.33 -14.09 -7.03
C CYS A 35 13.37 -13.92 -5.89
N ARG A 36 13.15 -14.51 -4.71
CA ARG A 36 13.98 -14.34 -3.51
C ARG A 36 14.19 -12.88 -3.11
N MET A 37 13.19 -12.04 -3.34
CA MET A 37 13.16 -10.64 -2.91
C MET A 37 12.54 -10.55 -1.50
N HIS A 38 12.92 -9.51 -0.75
CA HIS A 38 12.20 -9.17 0.47
C HIS A 38 10.89 -8.46 0.09
N TRP A 39 9.76 -9.04 0.48
CA TRP A 39 8.47 -8.36 0.39
C TRP A 39 8.43 -7.23 1.41
N LEU A 40 8.16 -6.02 0.93
CA LEU A 40 7.95 -4.85 1.78
C LEU A 40 6.48 -4.46 1.68
N SER A 41 5.81 -4.37 2.83
CA SER A 41 4.43 -3.90 2.87
C SER A 41 4.33 -2.54 2.18
N PRO A 42 3.51 -2.40 1.13
CA PRO A 42 3.48 -1.17 0.36
C PRO A 42 2.77 -0.06 1.13
N ILE A 43 3.25 1.17 0.96
CA ILE A 43 2.45 2.36 1.26
C ILE A 43 1.30 2.43 0.25
N ILE A 44 0.06 2.53 0.76
CA ILE A 44 -1.16 2.58 -0.03
C ILE A 44 -1.84 3.94 0.20
N ILE A 45 -2.13 4.65 -0.90
CA ILE A 45 -2.94 5.88 -0.87
C ILE A 45 -4.34 5.52 -1.36
N TYR A 46 -5.29 5.47 -0.42
CA TYR A 46 -6.67 5.22 -0.75
C TYR A 46 -7.35 6.45 -1.32
N TRP A 47 -8.28 6.23 -2.25
CA TRP A 47 -9.09 7.29 -2.85
C TRP A 47 -8.26 8.45 -3.44
N ALA A 48 -7.14 8.13 -4.08
CA ALA A 48 -6.07 9.10 -4.34
C ALA A 48 -6.52 10.37 -5.08
N ARG A 49 -7.48 10.27 -6.00
CA ARG A 49 -8.01 11.44 -6.74
C ARG A 49 -8.89 12.39 -5.92
N ARG A 50 -9.35 11.97 -4.73
CA ARG A 50 -10.20 12.76 -3.83
C ARG A 50 -9.46 13.27 -2.59
N GLN A 51 -8.17 12.95 -2.46
CA GLN A 51 -7.32 13.48 -1.42
C GLN A 51 -7.10 14.98 -1.61
N SER A 52 -7.02 15.73 -0.51
CA SER A 52 -6.63 17.14 -0.56
C SER A 52 -5.14 17.27 -0.95
N ALA A 53 -4.75 18.46 -1.43
CA ALA A 53 -3.35 18.76 -1.71
C ALA A 53 -2.46 18.60 -0.46
N GLN A 54 -2.98 18.95 0.72
CA GLN A 54 -2.28 18.81 2.00
C GLN A 54 -2.03 17.32 2.35
N GLU A 55 -3.05 16.47 2.19
CA GLU A 55 -2.93 15.03 2.44
C GLU A 55 -1.97 14.37 1.45
N LEU A 56 -2.07 14.72 0.15
CA LEU A 56 -1.13 14.24 -0.86
C LEU A 56 0.32 14.66 -0.56
N ALA A 57 0.54 15.89 -0.11
CA ALA A 57 1.87 16.36 0.30
C ALA A 57 2.40 15.58 1.52
N SER A 58 1.53 15.25 2.48
CA SER A 58 1.87 14.42 3.63
C SER A 58 2.27 13.00 3.19
N HIS A 59 1.49 12.38 2.31
CA HIS A 59 1.81 11.06 1.74
C HIS A 59 3.12 11.07 0.95
N ALA A 60 3.37 12.11 0.16
CA ALA A 60 4.62 12.26 -0.58
C ALA A 60 5.84 12.37 0.36
N ARG A 61 5.71 13.10 1.47
CA ARG A 61 6.76 13.19 2.49
C ARG A 61 7.01 11.83 3.16
N ALA A 62 5.95 11.18 3.64
CA ALA A 62 6.06 9.85 4.26
C ALA A 62 6.70 8.81 3.31
N TYR A 63 6.38 8.89 2.01
CA TYR A 63 7.02 8.06 1.01
C TYR A 63 8.50 8.39 0.82
N GLY A 64 8.87 9.66 0.82
CA GLY A 64 10.27 10.10 0.81
C GLY A 64 11.06 9.58 2.02
N ASP A 65 10.48 9.67 3.21
CA ASP A 65 11.09 9.17 4.45
C ASP A 65 11.27 7.64 4.39
N TRP A 66 10.27 6.92 3.89
CA TRP A 66 10.36 5.48 3.68
C TRP A 66 11.44 5.10 2.65
N LEU A 67 11.55 5.84 1.55
CA LEU A 67 12.61 5.61 0.54
C LEU A 67 14.02 5.82 1.10
N ALA A 68 14.18 6.72 2.07
CA ALA A 68 15.46 6.95 2.73
C ALA A 68 15.89 5.75 3.60
N ASN A 69 14.95 4.95 4.11
CA ASN A 69 15.26 3.78 4.92
C ASN A 69 14.19 2.66 4.83
N PRO A 70 14.10 1.97 3.68
CA PRO A 70 12.99 1.04 3.39
C PRO A 70 13.09 -0.30 4.12
N LEU A 71 14.23 -0.59 4.76
CA LEU A 71 14.52 -1.88 5.42
C LEU A 71 14.50 -1.79 6.96
N SER A 72 14.01 -0.69 7.54
CA SER A 72 13.87 -0.56 9.00
C SER A 72 13.04 -1.71 9.59
N PRO A 73 13.34 -2.17 10.83
CA PRO A 73 12.95 -3.47 11.36
C PRO A 73 11.47 -3.56 11.84
N GLY A 74 10.53 -3.02 11.07
CA GLY A 74 9.08 -3.15 11.27
C GLY A 74 8.37 -3.94 10.18
N GLY A 75 9.07 -4.36 9.13
CA GLY A 75 8.54 -5.20 8.04
C GLY A 75 8.82 -6.67 8.28
N ARG A 76 8.22 -7.25 9.32
CA ARG A 76 8.11 -8.71 9.51
C ARG A 76 6.64 -9.09 9.57
#